data_AF-A0A1Z4C2B8-F1
#
_entry.id   AF-A0A1Z4C2B8-F1
#
_cell.length_a   1.000
_cell.length_b   1.000
_cell.length_c   1.000
_cell.angle_alpha   90.00
_cell.angle_beta   90.00
_cell.angle_gamma   90.00
#
_symmetry.space_group_name_H-M   'P 1'
#
loop_
_entity.id
_entity.type
_entity.pdbx_description
1 polymer ?
#
loop_
_entity_poly.entity_id
_entity_poly.type
_entity_poly.pdbx_seq_one_letter_code
_entity_poly.pdbx_strand_id
1 'polypeptide(L)'
;MPQYQSYPSKPSPDAGDIFLILDPADLTDSSEGTTKRTTVGAVAGHGHSGFSATLGQYLDTASLQASVDALMALTYTPPTIALTASPAPSLREKGDPVGAVALAAVTLRRSDAISAVAFYRDGVLLGAVAAPQAQGGTETMTDNGGFSDTVTYTSVVSDGTTTVSSNAVSYRFVYPYYFGVGAAGLTAVQVAGLTKAIIAQAPSKAVTTSPSGEVFYFAYPAAYGALSSITDTNGFETLADYTQRSATITGLDGTAQAYFIYELMLRSP
;
A
#
# COMPACT_ATOMS: atom_id res chain seq x y z
N MET A 1 -34.67 40.99 50.27
CA MET A 1 -33.30 41.08 50.80
C MET A 1 -32.88 39.72 51.30
N PRO A 2 -32.10 38.94 50.53
CA PRO A 2 -31.55 37.66 50.95
C PRO A 2 -30.10 37.81 51.45
N GLN A 3 -29.76 36.99 52.45
CA GLN A 3 -28.47 36.97 53.12
C GLN A 3 -27.40 36.27 52.26
N TYR A 4 -26.19 36.83 52.24
CA TYR A 4 -25.02 36.23 51.58
C TYR A 4 -24.35 35.20 52.51
N GLN A 5 -24.22 33.98 51.99
CA GLN A 5 -23.56 32.84 52.59
C GLN A 5 -22.04 32.94 52.36
N SER A 6 -21.23 32.69 53.39
CA SER A 6 -19.76 32.78 53.36
C SER A 6 -19.12 31.63 52.58
N TYR A 7 -18.19 31.92 51.68
CA TYR A 7 -17.32 30.92 51.04
C TYR A 7 -16.03 30.69 51.85
N PRO A 8 -15.48 29.45 51.87
CA PRO A 8 -14.23 29.13 52.53
C PRO A 8 -13.01 29.75 51.82
N SER A 9 -12.01 30.11 52.63
CA SER A 9 -10.78 30.80 52.24
C SER A 9 -9.88 29.97 51.31
N LYS A 10 -9.33 30.64 50.30
CA LYS A 10 -8.27 30.16 49.39
C LYS A 10 -7.01 29.77 50.18
N PRO A 11 -6.33 28.66 49.85
CA PRO A 11 -5.03 28.33 50.46
C PRO A 11 -3.94 29.33 50.03
N SER A 12 -3.09 29.70 50.99
CA SER A 12 -1.91 30.56 50.88
C SER A 12 -0.88 29.98 49.91
N PRO A 13 -0.20 30.78 49.07
CA PRO A 13 1.01 30.36 48.38
C PRO A 13 2.20 30.45 49.34
N ASP A 14 2.43 29.38 50.10
CA ASP A 14 3.61 29.31 50.97
C ASP A 14 4.83 28.78 50.20
N ALA A 15 5.81 29.68 50.12
CA ALA A 15 7.24 29.43 50.31
C ALA A 15 8.02 28.59 49.28
N GLY A 16 8.67 29.31 48.36
CA GLY A 16 10.13 29.31 48.28
C GLY A 16 10.78 28.25 47.38
N ASP A 17 11.00 28.62 46.11
CA ASP A 17 12.12 28.08 45.33
C ASP A 17 13.44 28.41 46.05
N ILE A 18 14.09 27.38 46.60
CA ILE A 18 15.45 27.52 47.14
C ILE A 18 16.42 27.32 45.99
N PHE A 19 16.75 28.42 45.32
CA PHE A 19 17.88 28.50 44.41
C PHE A 19 19.13 28.82 45.24
N LEU A 20 19.91 27.80 45.59
CA LEU A 20 21.20 27.96 46.28
C LEU A 20 22.28 28.34 45.26
N ILE A 21 22.56 29.64 45.13
CA ILE A 21 23.82 30.13 44.57
C ILE A 21 24.85 29.99 45.68
N LEU A 22 25.77 29.03 45.54
CA LEU A 22 26.93 28.94 46.42
C LEU A 22 27.90 30.07 46.06
N ASP A 23 28.22 30.92 47.02
CA ASP A 23 29.29 31.90 46.92
C ASP A 23 30.63 31.14 46.96
N PRO A 24 31.52 31.28 45.95
CA PRO A 24 32.78 30.53 45.90
C PRO A 24 33.77 30.86 47.02
N ALA A 25 33.47 31.82 47.90
CA ALA A 25 34.32 32.19 49.03
C ALA A 25 34.21 31.28 50.27
N ASP A 26 33.23 30.37 50.35
CA ASP A 26 32.99 29.54 51.55
C ASP A 26 33.64 28.14 51.48
N LEU A 27 34.75 28.00 50.73
CA LEU A 27 35.51 26.76 50.62
C LEU A 27 36.89 26.86 51.27
N THR A 28 36.98 27.39 52.49
CA THR A 28 38.14 27.15 53.35
C THR A 28 37.75 27.14 54.82
N ASP A 29 37.50 25.95 55.37
CA ASP A 29 37.98 25.66 56.71
C ASP A 29 38.42 24.19 56.84
N SER A 30 39.61 24.08 57.38
CA SER A 30 40.38 22.89 57.68
C SER A 30 39.99 22.37 59.06
N SER A 31 39.25 21.27 59.13
CA SER A 31 39.46 20.17 60.08
C SER A 31 38.24 19.25 60.13
N GLU A 32 38.53 17.96 60.29
CA GLU A 32 37.61 16.86 60.56
C GLU A 32 36.83 16.30 59.35
N GLY A 33 37.36 15.19 58.84
CA GLY A 33 36.77 14.34 57.81
C GLY A 33 35.49 13.65 58.28
N THR A 34 34.37 14.37 58.19
CA THR A 34 33.06 13.75 58.03
C THR A 34 32.41 14.37 56.79
N THR A 35 32.41 13.63 55.69
CA THR A 35 31.58 13.97 54.53
C THR A 35 30.13 14.03 55.02
N LYS A 36 29.60 15.23 55.25
CA LYS A 36 28.16 15.45 55.38
C LYS A 36 27.54 15.18 54.02
N ARG A 37 27.39 13.90 53.68
CA ARG A 37 26.55 13.46 52.58
C ARG A 37 25.12 13.72 53.04
N THR A 38 24.59 14.87 52.68
CA THR A 38 23.15 15.14 52.74
C THR A 38 22.48 14.01 51.99
N THR A 39 21.87 13.09 52.74
CA THR A 39 21.02 12.05 52.16
C THR A 39 19.81 12.81 51.65
N VAL A 40 19.75 13.04 50.33
CA VAL A 40 18.52 13.52 49.69
C VAL A 40 17.49 12.42 49.95
N GLY A 41 16.59 12.66 50.89
CA GLY A 41 15.49 11.75 51.18
C GLY A 41 14.76 11.46 49.88
N ALA A 42 14.44 10.18 49.64
CA ALA A 42 13.68 9.77 48.47
C ALA A 42 12.40 10.62 48.38
N VAL A 43 12.31 11.48 47.37
CA VAL A 43 11.08 12.19 47.06
C VAL A 43 10.05 11.11 46.73
N ALA A 44 8.96 11.06 47.50
CA ALA A 44 7.85 10.15 47.23
C ALA A 44 7.38 10.41 45.79
N GLY A 45 7.44 9.36 44.96
CA GLY A 45 7.32 9.47 43.51
C GLY A 45 6.02 10.15 43.09
N HIS A 46 6.15 11.21 42.29
CA HIS A 46 5.04 11.82 41.54
C HIS A 46 4.63 10.97 40.33
N GLY A 47 4.80 9.65 40.43
CA GLY A 47 4.45 8.70 39.39
C GLY A 47 2.94 8.61 39.26
N HIS A 48 2.43 8.90 38.08
CA HIS A 48 1.04 8.71 37.73
C HIS A 48 0.94 7.58 36.73
N SER A 49 0.02 6.65 36.98
CA SER A 49 -0.28 5.58 36.04
C SER A 49 -1.72 5.67 35.59
N GLY A 50 -1.96 5.33 34.32
CA GLY A 50 -3.29 5.47 33.73
C GLY A 50 -3.32 5.12 32.24
N PHE A 51 -4.51 4.80 31.74
CA PHE A 51 -4.70 4.51 30.33
C PHE A 51 -4.72 5.81 29.50
N SER A 52 -3.81 5.92 28.53
CA SER A 52 -3.82 6.99 27.54
C SER A 52 -4.62 6.55 26.33
N ALA A 53 -5.80 7.14 26.12
CA ALA A 53 -6.60 6.89 24.93
C ALA A 53 -5.89 7.35 23.64
N THR A 54 -5.07 8.40 23.72
CA THR A 54 -4.29 8.94 22.60
C THR A 54 -3.22 7.95 22.13
N LEU A 55 -2.59 7.22 23.06
CA LEU A 55 -1.56 6.23 22.75
C LEU A 55 -2.11 4.80 22.69
N GLY A 56 -3.38 4.58 23.04
CA GLY A 56 -4.00 3.26 23.11
C GLY A 56 -3.37 2.31 24.14
N GLN A 57 -2.64 2.83 25.13
CA GLN A 57 -1.85 2.02 26.06
C GLN A 57 -1.90 2.55 27.50
N TYR A 58 -1.56 1.68 28.45
CA TYR A 58 -1.36 2.06 29.85
C TYR A 58 0.01 2.73 30.00
N LEU A 59 0.02 3.95 30.54
CA LEU A 59 1.23 4.69 30.88
C LEU A 59 1.50 4.54 32.38
N ASP A 60 2.77 4.40 32.74
CA ASP A 60 3.26 4.50 34.11
C ASP A 60 4.44 5.47 34.13
N THR A 61 4.29 6.59 34.83
CA THR A 61 5.30 7.65 34.93
C THR A 61 6.09 7.60 36.25
N ALA A 62 6.19 6.42 36.86
CA ALA A 62 6.91 6.18 38.12
C ALA A 62 8.36 6.65 38.16
N SER A 63 8.99 6.93 37.02
CA SER A 63 10.32 7.54 36.94
C SER A 63 10.33 8.74 35.99
N LEU A 64 11.30 9.65 36.17
CA LEU A 64 11.52 10.76 35.24
C LEU A 64 11.73 10.26 33.81
N GLN A 65 12.48 9.16 33.63
CA GLN A 65 12.67 8.54 32.33
C GLN A 65 11.34 8.11 31.72
N ALA A 66 10.49 7.42 32.49
CA ALA A 66 9.19 6.97 32.01
C ALA A 66 8.23 8.14 31.70
N SER A 67 8.27 9.22 32.48
CA SER A 67 7.55 10.47 32.18
C SER A 67 8.00 11.10 30.87
N VAL A 68 9.32 11.15 30.64
CA VAL A 68 9.90 11.72 29.41
C VAL A 68 9.58 10.83 28.22
N ASP A 69 9.70 9.51 28.33
CA ASP A 69 9.35 8.57 27.26
C ASP A 69 7.86 8.66 26.89
N ALA A 70 6.98 8.75 27.90
CA ALA A 70 5.54 8.96 27.69
C ALA A 70 5.25 10.28 26.97
N LEU A 71 5.97 11.36 27.30
CA LEU A 71 5.84 12.65 26.64
C LEU A 71 6.32 12.60 25.18
N MET A 72 7.46 11.96 24.92
CA MET A 72 8.00 11.79 23.57
C MET A 72 7.03 11.00 22.68
N ALA A 73 6.45 9.93 23.22
CA ALA A 73 5.45 9.12 22.52
C ALA A 73 4.20 9.91 22.11
N LEU A 74 3.78 10.91 22.88
CA LEU A 74 2.62 11.75 22.54
C LEU A 74 2.82 12.61 21.28
N THR A 75 4.07 12.86 20.88
CA THR A 75 4.40 13.69 19.71
C THR A 75 4.92 12.89 18.52
N TYR A 76 4.99 11.56 18.67
CA TYR A 76 5.49 10.68 17.64
C TYR A 76 4.59 10.69 16.39
N THR A 77 5.22 10.77 15.22
CA THR A 77 4.59 10.65 13.91
C THR A 77 5.39 9.63 13.08
N PRO A 78 4.76 8.56 12.56
CA PRO A 78 5.43 7.57 11.73
C PRO A 78 6.02 8.14 10.44
N PRO A 79 7.04 7.51 9.84
CA PRO A 79 7.55 7.89 8.53
C PRO A 79 6.48 7.64 7.46
N THR A 80 6.67 8.25 6.28
CA THR A 80 5.85 7.93 5.10
C THR A 80 6.71 7.36 3.99
N ILE A 81 6.11 6.53 3.13
CA ILE A 81 6.78 5.94 1.97
C ILE A 81 5.84 5.92 0.76
N ALA A 82 6.37 6.21 -0.43
CA ALA A 82 5.70 6.04 -1.70
C ALA A 82 6.61 5.27 -2.67
N LEU A 83 6.04 4.32 -3.41
CA LEU A 83 6.76 3.48 -4.35
C LEU A 83 6.39 3.82 -5.79
N THR A 84 7.39 3.90 -6.65
CA THR A 84 7.25 4.03 -8.10
C THR A 84 8.07 2.94 -8.82
N ALA A 85 7.70 2.65 -10.06
CA ALA A 85 8.40 1.67 -10.90
C ALA A 85 8.61 2.18 -12.33
N SER A 86 9.73 1.81 -12.94
CA SER A 86 10.08 2.08 -14.32
C SER A 86 10.56 0.79 -15.01
N PRO A 87 9.99 0.39 -16.17
CA PRO A 87 8.91 1.07 -16.89
C PRO A 87 7.61 1.07 -16.09
N ALA A 88 6.78 2.10 -16.26
CA ALA A 88 5.50 2.16 -15.54
C ALA A 88 4.60 0.95 -15.88
N PRO A 89 3.75 0.49 -14.94
CA PRO A 89 2.86 -0.62 -15.21
C PRO A 89 1.91 -0.35 -16.38
N SER A 90 1.76 -1.34 -17.23
CA SER A 90 0.78 -1.38 -18.30
C SER A 90 0.04 -2.71 -18.27
N LEU A 91 -1.19 -2.72 -18.81
CA LEU A 91 -1.89 -3.97 -19.05
C LEU A 91 -1.21 -4.71 -20.21
N ARG A 92 -0.92 -6.00 -20.01
CA ARG A 92 -0.23 -6.85 -20.99
C ARG A 92 -0.95 -8.17 -21.21
N GLU A 93 -0.61 -8.82 -22.31
CA GLU A 93 -1.03 -10.18 -22.57
C GLU A 93 -0.21 -11.16 -21.72
N LYS A 94 -0.86 -12.13 -21.07
CA LYS A 94 -0.15 -13.22 -20.38
C LYS A 94 0.85 -13.89 -21.32
N GLY A 95 2.11 -13.95 -20.89
CA GLY A 95 3.23 -14.44 -21.70
C GLY A 95 4.10 -13.35 -22.34
N ASP A 96 3.65 -12.10 -22.44
CA ASP A 96 4.43 -10.99 -23.00
C ASP A 96 5.44 -10.42 -21.96
N PRO A 97 6.74 -10.70 -22.05
CA PRO A 97 7.65 -10.45 -20.94
C PRO A 97 7.87 -8.96 -20.65
N VAL A 98 7.93 -8.64 -19.36
CA VAL A 98 8.57 -7.45 -18.81
C VAL A 98 9.96 -7.87 -18.33
N GLY A 99 10.98 -7.12 -18.76
CA GLY A 99 12.36 -7.33 -18.34
C GLY A 99 12.62 -6.77 -16.93
N ALA A 100 13.77 -6.11 -16.77
CA ALA A 100 14.13 -5.49 -15.50
C ALA A 100 13.19 -4.32 -15.14
N VAL A 101 12.88 -4.19 -13.84
CA VAL A 101 12.07 -3.10 -13.29
C VAL A 101 12.90 -2.33 -12.26
N ALA A 102 13.09 -1.04 -12.50
CA ALA A 102 13.68 -0.12 -11.54
C ALA A 102 12.59 0.40 -10.59
N LEU A 103 12.75 0.13 -9.31
CA LEU A 103 11.90 0.56 -8.20
C LEU A 103 12.54 1.76 -7.50
N ALA A 104 11.72 2.74 -7.12
CA ALA A 104 12.15 3.87 -6.31
C ALA A 104 11.16 4.11 -5.17
N ALA A 105 11.65 3.93 -3.94
CA ALA A 105 10.94 4.19 -2.70
C ALA A 105 11.32 5.58 -2.18
N VAL A 106 10.37 6.50 -2.22
CA VAL A 106 10.51 7.85 -1.66
C VAL A 106 10.01 7.83 -0.23
N THR A 107 10.92 8.01 0.71
CA THR A 107 10.65 8.05 2.15
C THR A 107 10.71 9.47 2.69
N LEU A 108 9.89 9.77 3.68
CA LEU A 108 9.97 11.03 4.43
C LEU A 108 10.09 10.70 5.90
N ARG A 109 11.18 11.19 6.50
CA ARG A 109 11.38 11.19 7.94
C ARG A 109 10.33 12.09 8.60
N ARG A 110 9.77 11.65 9.73
CA ARG A 110 8.89 12.46 10.56
C ARG A 110 9.50 12.65 11.95
N SER A 111 9.26 11.76 12.90
CA SER A 111 9.89 11.84 14.22
C SER A 111 11.29 11.23 14.21
N ASP A 112 11.36 9.91 14.04
CA ASP A 112 12.61 9.16 14.16
C ASP A 112 13.31 9.04 12.81
N ALA A 113 14.62 8.77 12.84
CA ALA A 113 15.43 8.58 11.64
C ALA A 113 15.04 7.28 10.93
N ILE A 114 15.08 7.27 9.60
CA ILE A 114 14.84 6.05 8.83
C ILE A 114 15.95 5.04 9.13
N SER A 115 15.56 3.84 9.55
CA SER A 115 16.47 2.77 9.97
C SER A 115 16.49 1.59 9.00
N ALA A 116 15.41 1.35 8.26
CA ALA A 116 15.37 0.32 7.22
C ALA A 116 14.41 0.68 6.08
N VAL A 117 14.77 0.27 4.86
CA VAL A 117 13.88 0.24 3.69
C VAL A 117 14.02 -1.12 3.02
N ALA A 118 12.92 -1.77 2.67
CA ALA A 118 12.93 -3.04 1.96
C ALA A 118 11.91 -3.07 0.82
N PHE A 119 12.22 -3.82 -0.22
CA PHE A 119 11.42 -3.97 -1.43
C PHE A 119 10.92 -5.41 -1.56
N TYR A 120 9.68 -5.55 -2.00
CA TYR A 120 9.00 -6.84 -2.11
C TYR A 120 8.34 -6.97 -3.47
N ARG A 121 8.24 -8.23 -3.91
CA ARG A 121 7.44 -8.67 -5.06
C ARG A 121 6.55 -9.81 -4.62
N ASP A 122 5.24 -9.64 -4.77
CA ASP A 122 4.22 -10.62 -4.35
C ASP A 122 4.38 -11.05 -2.89
N GLY A 123 4.81 -10.11 -2.03
CA GLY A 123 5.09 -10.35 -0.61
C GLY A 123 6.45 -11.00 -0.31
N VAL A 124 7.22 -11.39 -1.32
CA VAL A 124 8.56 -11.96 -1.16
C VAL A 124 9.61 -10.85 -1.18
N LEU A 125 10.54 -10.87 -0.21
CA LEU A 125 11.63 -9.91 -0.11
C LEU A 125 12.56 -9.99 -1.32
N LEU A 126 12.71 -8.89 -2.05
CA LEU A 126 13.72 -8.73 -3.10
C LEU A 126 15.06 -8.29 -2.52
N GLY A 127 15.01 -7.39 -1.54
CA GLY A 127 16.18 -6.94 -0.82
C GLY A 127 15.88 -5.79 0.14
N ALA A 128 16.87 -5.49 0.99
CA ALA A 128 16.83 -4.41 1.96
C ALA A 128 18.00 -3.45 1.72
N VAL A 129 17.76 -2.16 1.98
CA VAL A 129 18.77 -1.11 1.94
C VAL A 129 19.56 -1.17 3.24
N ALA A 130 20.85 -1.50 3.16
CA ALA A 130 21.68 -1.72 4.34
C ALA A 130 21.94 -0.44 5.16
N ALA A 131 21.98 0.72 4.50
CA ALA A 131 22.19 2.02 5.13
C ALA A 131 21.27 3.06 4.45
N PRO A 132 19.97 3.09 4.81
CA PRO A 132 19.04 4.03 4.20
C PRO A 132 19.36 5.47 4.59
N GLN A 133 18.85 6.42 3.81
CA GLN A 133 18.93 7.85 4.10
C GLN A 133 18.15 8.16 5.37
N ALA A 134 18.87 8.33 6.49
CA ALA A 134 18.29 8.58 7.82
C ALA A 134 17.31 9.76 7.88
N GLN A 135 17.46 10.74 6.99
CA GLN A 135 16.60 11.92 6.89
C GLN A 135 15.42 11.76 5.93
N GLY A 136 15.22 10.55 5.40
CA GLY A 136 14.35 10.32 4.25
C GLY A 136 15.02 10.73 2.94
N GLY A 137 14.36 10.40 1.84
CA GLY A 137 14.86 10.56 0.48
C GLY A 137 14.46 9.38 -0.39
N THR A 138 15.19 9.18 -1.49
CA THR A 138 14.86 8.14 -2.46
C THR A 138 15.85 6.99 -2.38
N GLU A 139 15.33 5.80 -2.10
CA GLU A 139 16.06 4.55 -2.22
C GLU A 139 15.64 3.83 -3.50
N THR A 140 16.59 3.19 -4.18
CA THR A 140 16.32 2.49 -5.45
C THR A 140 16.73 1.03 -5.41
N MET A 141 16.04 0.23 -6.20
CA MET A 141 16.35 -1.18 -6.42
C MET A 141 16.00 -1.57 -7.85
N THR A 142 16.76 -2.48 -8.46
CA THR A 142 16.39 -3.08 -9.74
C THR A 142 16.03 -4.54 -9.52
N ASP A 143 14.78 -4.92 -9.82
CA ASP A 143 14.39 -6.32 -9.97
C ASP A 143 14.77 -6.79 -11.38
N ASN A 144 15.73 -7.70 -11.48
CA ASN A 144 16.17 -8.30 -12.75
C ASN A 144 15.43 -9.62 -13.06
N GLY A 145 14.52 -10.07 -12.20
CA GLY A 145 13.90 -11.39 -12.26
C GLY A 145 13.01 -11.63 -13.47
N GLY A 146 12.62 -10.58 -14.22
CA GLY A 146 11.68 -10.67 -15.33
C GLY A 146 10.32 -11.26 -14.93
N PHE A 147 9.30 -11.06 -15.77
CA PHE A 147 8.01 -11.73 -15.60
C PHE A 147 7.14 -11.61 -16.83
N SER A 148 6.20 -12.53 -16.96
CA SER A 148 5.16 -12.52 -17.98
C SER A 148 3.77 -12.82 -17.40
N ASP A 149 3.63 -12.67 -16.07
CA ASP A 149 2.38 -12.77 -15.33
C ASP A 149 2.23 -11.61 -14.34
N THR A 150 1.03 -11.47 -13.76
CA THR A 150 0.67 -10.43 -12.81
C THR A 150 1.58 -10.50 -11.59
N VAL A 151 2.22 -9.36 -11.29
CA VAL A 151 3.08 -9.18 -10.12
C VAL A 151 2.75 -7.85 -9.47
N THR A 152 2.89 -7.80 -8.15
CA THR A 152 2.68 -6.61 -7.34
C THR A 152 3.93 -6.29 -6.53
N TYR A 153 4.45 -5.08 -6.71
CA TYR A 153 5.55 -4.53 -5.93
C TYR A 153 5.03 -3.69 -4.76
N THR A 154 5.70 -3.82 -3.62
CA THR A 154 5.51 -2.98 -2.44
C THR A 154 6.87 -2.69 -1.81
N SER A 155 6.94 -1.62 -1.03
CA SER A 155 8.10 -1.32 -0.19
C SER A 155 7.64 -1.03 1.22
N VAL A 156 8.53 -1.26 2.18
CA VAL A 156 8.31 -0.88 3.57
C VAL A 156 9.43 0.02 4.04
N VAL A 157 9.10 0.94 4.94
CA VAL A 157 10.06 1.78 5.66
C VAL A 157 9.88 1.56 7.15
N SER A 158 10.98 1.49 7.90
CA SER A 158 10.99 1.50 9.35
C SER A 158 11.86 2.65 9.86
N ASP A 159 11.43 3.27 10.95
CA ASP A 159 12.22 4.24 11.73
C ASP A 159 12.74 3.63 13.05
N GLY A 160 12.56 2.32 13.25
CA GLY A 160 12.90 1.60 14.48
C GLY A 160 11.76 1.57 15.51
N THR A 161 10.77 2.44 15.37
CA THR A 161 9.57 2.50 16.22
C THR A 161 8.37 1.89 15.50
N THR A 162 8.12 2.28 14.24
CA THR A 162 7.02 1.80 13.40
C THR A 162 7.52 1.37 12.04
N THR A 163 6.86 0.37 11.45
CA THR A 163 7.04 0.00 10.04
C THR A 163 5.80 0.38 9.24
N VAL A 164 5.99 1.07 8.11
CA VAL A 164 4.92 1.57 7.23
C VAL A 164 5.12 1.00 5.82
N SER A 165 4.05 0.53 5.20
CA SER A 165 4.05 0.05 3.81
C SER A 165 3.70 1.16 2.83
N SER A 166 4.27 1.08 1.63
CA SER A 166 3.96 1.97 0.50
C SER A 166 2.63 1.64 -0.15
N ASN A 167 2.25 2.46 -1.13
CA ASN A 167 1.30 2.03 -2.16
C ASN A 167 1.81 0.77 -2.89
N ALA A 168 0.88 0.01 -3.45
CA ALA A 168 1.18 -1.12 -4.32
C ALA A 168 1.34 -0.66 -5.78
N VAL A 169 2.32 -1.22 -6.48
CA VAL A 169 2.54 -1.00 -7.91
C VAL A 169 2.36 -2.34 -8.63
N SER A 170 1.29 -2.49 -9.42
CA SER A 170 0.89 -3.79 -10.00
C SER A 170 0.97 -3.80 -11.51
N TYR A 171 1.69 -4.77 -12.07
CA TYR A 171 1.68 -5.10 -13.50
C TYR A 171 0.61 -6.15 -13.71
N ARG A 172 -0.35 -5.92 -14.61
CA ARG A 172 -1.50 -6.81 -14.81
C ARG A 172 -1.40 -7.52 -16.15
N PHE A 173 -1.64 -8.82 -16.13
CA PHE A 173 -1.59 -9.68 -17.29
C PHE A 173 -2.92 -10.38 -17.49
N VAL A 174 -3.41 -10.37 -18.73
CA VAL A 174 -4.70 -10.95 -19.10
C VAL A 174 -4.57 -11.75 -20.38
N TYR A 175 -5.46 -12.72 -20.55
CA TYR A 175 -5.69 -13.29 -21.88
C TYR A 175 -6.57 -12.34 -22.69
N PRO A 176 -6.25 -12.10 -23.97
CA PRO A 176 -6.90 -11.06 -24.75
C PRO A 176 -8.28 -11.48 -25.23
N TYR A 177 -9.03 -10.50 -25.71
CA TYR A 177 -10.26 -10.73 -26.47
C TYR A 177 -9.89 -10.78 -27.95
N TYR A 178 -10.56 -11.63 -28.71
CA TYR A 178 -10.42 -11.70 -30.16
C TYR A 178 -11.77 -11.34 -30.80
N PHE A 179 -11.74 -10.52 -31.85
CA PHE A 179 -12.95 -10.16 -32.57
C PHE A 179 -12.66 -9.78 -34.01
N GLY A 180 -13.68 -9.85 -34.85
CA GLY A 180 -13.56 -9.48 -36.25
C GLY A 180 -14.61 -10.20 -37.10
N VAL A 181 -14.38 -10.19 -38.40
CA VAL A 181 -15.22 -10.87 -39.38
C VAL A 181 -14.44 -12.02 -40.02
N GLY A 182 -15.16 -13.05 -40.46
CA GLY A 182 -14.57 -14.15 -41.21
C GLY A 182 -15.62 -15.10 -41.76
N ALA A 183 -15.17 -16.16 -42.46
CA ALA A 183 -16.06 -17.22 -42.91
C ALA A 183 -16.78 -17.89 -41.72
N ALA A 184 -17.98 -18.41 -41.92
CA ALA A 184 -18.70 -19.18 -40.90
C ALA A 184 -17.89 -20.43 -40.46
N GLY A 185 -17.97 -20.78 -39.17
CA GLY A 185 -17.29 -21.94 -38.59
C GLY A 185 -15.76 -21.84 -38.46
N LEU A 186 -15.19 -20.67 -38.18
CA LEU A 186 -13.73 -20.54 -37.95
C LEU A 186 -13.25 -21.47 -36.82
N THR A 187 -12.10 -22.11 -37.00
CA THR A 187 -11.43 -22.86 -35.92
C THR A 187 -10.92 -21.93 -34.82
N ALA A 188 -10.62 -22.47 -33.64
CA ALA A 188 -10.06 -21.69 -32.53
C ALA A 188 -8.74 -20.97 -32.91
N VAL A 189 -7.90 -21.64 -33.70
CA VAL A 189 -6.64 -21.06 -34.21
C VAL A 189 -6.90 -19.90 -35.15
N GLN A 190 -7.90 -20.02 -36.03
CA GLN A 190 -8.29 -18.92 -36.93
C GLN A 190 -8.90 -17.75 -36.16
N VAL A 191 -9.72 -18.00 -35.13
CA VAL A 191 -10.27 -16.97 -34.25
C VAL A 191 -9.16 -16.22 -33.49
N ALA A 192 -8.13 -16.93 -33.01
CA ALA A 192 -6.96 -16.32 -32.37
C ALA A 192 -6.13 -15.43 -33.32
N GLY A 193 -6.28 -15.62 -34.63
CA GLY A 193 -5.68 -14.78 -35.67
C GLY A 193 -6.47 -13.52 -36.01
N LEU A 194 -7.66 -13.31 -35.43
CA LEU A 194 -8.46 -12.09 -35.62
C LEU A 194 -7.88 -10.89 -34.84
N THR A 195 -8.59 -9.76 -34.86
CA THR A 195 -8.16 -8.56 -34.13
C THR A 195 -8.12 -8.87 -32.63
N LYS A 196 -6.96 -8.62 -32.04
CA LYS A 196 -6.68 -8.84 -30.62
C LYS A 196 -6.87 -7.54 -29.84
N ALA A 197 -7.55 -7.60 -28.70
CA ALA A 197 -7.56 -6.52 -27.72
C ALA A 197 -7.17 -7.01 -26.32
N ILE A 198 -6.17 -6.35 -25.75
CA ILE A 198 -5.70 -6.58 -24.39
C ILE A 198 -6.51 -5.66 -23.46
N ILE A 199 -7.51 -6.22 -22.80
CA ILE A 199 -8.43 -5.47 -21.94
C ILE A 199 -8.67 -6.29 -20.67
N ALA A 200 -8.74 -5.61 -19.54
CA ALA A 200 -9.22 -6.22 -18.32
C ALA A 200 -10.67 -6.69 -18.50
N GLN A 201 -11.14 -7.62 -17.67
CA GLN A 201 -12.55 -7.95 -17.64
C GLN A 201 -13.38 -6.67 -17.49
N ALA A 202 -14.28 -6.45 -18.42
CA ALA A 202 -15.16 -5.29 -18.49
C ALA A 202 -16.61 -5.75 -18.54
N PRO A 203 -17.55 -5.03 -17.91
CA PRO A 203 -18.98 -5.38 -17.93
C PRO A 203 -19.60 -5.26 -19.32
N SER A 204 -19.01 -4.44 -20.20
CA SER A 204 -19.43 -4.29 -21.59
C SER A 204 -18.24 -3.94 -22.49
N LYS A 205 -18.38 -4.24 -23.78
CA LYS A 205 -17.40 -3.90 -24.81
C LYS A 205 -18.14 -3.59 -26.11
N ALA A 206 -17.98 -2.37 -26.62
CA ALA A 206 -18.42 -2.02 -27.97
C ALA A 206 -17.37 -2.51 -28.99
N VAL A 207 -17.85 -3.13 -30.06
CA VAL A 207 -17.05 -3.55 -31.22
C VAL A 207 -17.82 -3.17 -32.47
N THR A 208 -17.15 -2.53 -33.43
CA THR A 208 -17.74 -2.15 -34.71
C THR A 208 -17.07 -2.97 -35.81
N THR A 209 -17.89 -3.62 -36.63
CA THR A 209 -17.46 -4.35 -37.83
C THR A 209 -18.48 -4.20 -38.95
N SER A 210 -18.03 -4.36 -40.19
CA SER A 210 -18.87 -4.28 -41.39
C SER A 210 -18.72 -5.56 -42.24
N PRO A 211 -19.33 -6.69 -41.83
CA PRO A 211 -19.24 -7.93 -42.59
C PRO A 211 -19.89 -7.81 -43.97
N SER A 212 -19.26 -8.33 -45.03
CA SER A 212 -19.87 -8.41 -46.37
C SER A 212 -19.94 -9.86 -46.86
N GLY A 213 -20.96 -10.60 -46.40
CA GLY A 213 -21.09 -12.04 -46.67
C GLY A 213 -20.30 -12.93 -45.70
N GLU A 214 -19.62 -12.32 -44.72
CA GLU A 214 -18.94 -12.97 -43.60
C GLU A 214 -19.82 -12.94 -42.35
N VAL A 215 -19.41 -13.67 -41.31
CA VAL A 215 -20.01 -13.61 -39.99
C VAL A 215 -19.10 -12.87 -39.02
N PHE A 216 -19.72 -12.26 -38.00
CA PHE A 216 -18.99 -11.60 -36.92
C PHE A 216 -18.62 -12.60 -35.83
N TYR A 217 -17.39 -12.47 -35.32
CA TYR A 217 -16.85 -13.25 -34.22
C TYR A 217 -16.48 -12.35 -33.03
N PHE A 218 -16.82 -12.81 -31.85
CA PHE A 218 -16.33 -12.27 -30.59
C PHE A 218 -15.95 -13.40 -29.65
N ALA A 219 -14.72 -13.38 -29.15
CA ALA A 219 -14.17 -14.41 -28.31
C ALA A 219 -13.43 -13.83 -27.11
N TYR A 220 -13.64 -14.42 -25.94
CA TYR A 220 -12.98 -14.03 -24.70
C TYR A 220 -12.84 -15.23 -23.74
N PRO A 221 -11.97 -15.14 -22.72
CA PRO A 221 -11.76 -16.22 -21.76
C PRO A 221 -13.05 -16.68 -21.08
N ALA A 222 -13.31 -17.98 -21.09
CA ALA A 222 -14.53 -18.56 -20.51
C ALA A 222 -14.62 -18.37 -18.98
N ALA A 223 -13.49 -18.13 -18.32
CA ALA A 223 -13.42 -17.80 -16.89
C ALA A 223 -14.22 -16.53 -16.52
N TYR A 224 -14.55 -15.67 -17.50
CA TYR A 224 -15.35 -14.46 -17.26
C TYR A 224 -16.87 -14.70 -17.32
N GLY A 225 -17.32 -15.93 -17.53
CA GLY A 225 -18.73 -16.29 -17.64
C GLY A 225 -19.31 -16.04 -19.04
N ALA A 226 -20.48 -16.61 -19.34
CA ALA A 226 -21.17 -16.37 -20.61
C ALA A 226 -21.77 -14.95 -20.65
N LEU A 227 -21.93 -14.40 -21.85
CA LEU A 227 -22.60 -13.12 -22.06
C LEU A 227 -24.09 -13.28 -21.77
N SER A 228 -24.66 -12.27 -21.15
CA SER A 228 -26.12 -12.17 -20.93
C SER A 228 -26.81 -11.25 -21.94
N SER A 229 -26.06 -10.52 -22.76
CA SER A 229 -26.59 -9.58 -23.76
C SER A 229 -25.55 -9.27 -24.84
N ILE A 230 -26.02 -9.09 -26.07
CA ILE A 230 -25.30 -8.48 -27.19
C ILE A 230 -26.28 -7.57 -27.92
N THR A 231 -26.10 -6.25 -27.81
CA THR A 231 -26.97 -5.29 -28.50
C THR A 231 -26.39 -4.83 -29.82
N ASP A 232 -27.24 -4.61 -30.82
CA ASP A 232 -26.84 -3.94 -32.06
C ASP A 232 -26.67 -2.41 -31.86
N THR A 233 -26.31 -1.69 -32.92
CA THR A 233 -26.16 -0.22 -32.90
C THR A 233 -27.45 0.53 -32.53
N ASN A 234 -28.62 -0.09 -32.71
CA ASN A 234 -29.91 0.49 -32.37
C ASN A 234 -30.36 0.13 -30.93
N GLY A 235 -29.57 -0.66 -30.21
CA GLY A 235 -29.88 -1.10 -28.86
C GLY A 235 -30.83 -2.29 -28.78
N PHE A 236 -31.11 -2.97 -29.89
CA PHE A 236 -31.89 -4.20 -29.89
C PHE A 236 -31.06 -5.38 -29.43
N GLU A 237 -31.64 -6.26 -28.61
CA GLU A 237 -30.97 -7.48 -28.17
C GLU A 237 -30.82 -8.47 -29.33
N THR A 238 -29.61 -8.96 -29.52
CA THR A 238 -29.25 -9.88 -30.62
C THR A 238 -28.52 -11.12 -30.13
N LEU A 239 -28.30 -11.32 -28.82
CA LEU A 239 -27.59 -12.51 -28.31
C LEU A 239 -28.17 -13.83 -28.83
N ALA A 240 -29.50 -13.90 -29.00
CA ALA A 240 -30.19 -15.08 -29.53
C ALA A 240 -29.82 -15.44 -30.98
N ASP A 241 -29.25 -14.50 -31.74
CA ASP A 241 -28.77 -14.73 -33.11
C ASP A 241 -27.31 -15.22 -33.14
N TYR A 242 -26.64 -15.29 -31.98
CA TYR A 242 -25.28 -15.81 -31.87
C TYR A 242 -25.29 -17.28 -31.48
N THR A 243 -24.45 -18.07 -32.15
CA THR A 243 -24.04 -19.37 -31.64
C THR A 243 -22.85 -19.20 -30.73
N GLN A 244 -23.03 -19.59 -29.46
CA GLN A 244 -21.93 -19.71 -28.51
C GLN A 244 -21.32 -21.11 -28.60
N ARG A 245 -19.99 -21.18 -28.64
CA ARG A 245 -19.25 -22.43 -28.44
C ARG A 245 -18.05 -22.23 -27.53
N SER A 246 -17.63 -23.31 -26.87
CA SER A 246 -16.39 -23.35 -26.12
C SER A 246 -15.28 -23.92 -26.98
N ALA A 247 -14.11 -23.29 -26.95
CA ALA A 247 -12.91 -23.80 -27.59
C ALA A 247 -11.67 -23.46 -26.76
N THR A 248 -10.55 -24.09 -27.09
CA THR A 248 -9.27 -23.82 -26.44
C THR A 248 -8.39 -22.97 -27.35
N ILE A 249 -7.84 -21.88 -26.81
CA ILE A 249 -6.86 -21.02 -27.47
C ILE A 249 -5.60 -21.02 -26.62
N THR A 250 -4.43 -21.24 -27.24
CA THR A 250 -3.14 -21.20 -26.55
C THR A 250 -2.64 -19.76 -26.48
N GLY A 251 -2.40 -19.25 -25.28
CA GLY A 251 -1.86 -17.90 -25.06
C GLY A 251 -0.37 -17.80 -25.38
N LEU A 252 0.18 -16.58 -25.31
CA LEU A 252 1.63 -16.37 -25.49
C LEU A 252 2.48 -17.05 -24.41
N ASP A 253 1.91 -17.33 -23.24
CA ASP A 253 2.54 -18.09 -22.16
C ASP A 253 2.62 -19.61 -22.45
N GLY A 254 2.13 -20.06 -23.61
CA GLY A 254 2.11 -21.47 -24.01
C GLY A 254 1.03 -22.28 -23.30
N THR A 255 0.18 -21.66 -22.48
CA THR A 255 -0.88 -22.36 -21.76
C THR A 255 -2.18 -22.38 -22.57
N ALA A 256 -2.88 -23.50 -22.49
CA ALA A 256 -4.15 -23.70 -23.15
C ALA A 256 -5.28 -23.10 -22.31
N GLN A 257 -6.02 -22.14 -22.87
CA GLN A 257 -7.09 -21.43 -22.19
C GLN A 257 -8.46 -21.69 -22.81
N ALA A 258 -9.46 -21.94 -21.98
CA ALA A 258 -10.83 -22.07 -22.43
C ALA A 258 -11.41 -20.69 -22.79
N TYR A 259 -12.05 -20.60 -23.94
CA TYR A 259 -12.68 -19.41 -24.49
C TYR A 259 -14.14 -19.69 -24.83
N PHE A 260 -15.00 -18.70 -24.60
CA PHE A 260 -16.28 -18.63 -25.28
C PHE A 260 -16.11 -17.87 -26.58
N ILE A 261 -16.65 -18.42 -27.66
CA ILE A 261 -16.66 -17.84 -29.00
C ILE A 261 -18.11 -17.68 -29.41
N TYR A 262 -18.50 -16.44 -29.72
CA TYR A 262 -19.80 -16.07 -30.25
C TYR A 262 -19.67 -15.81 -31.74
N GLU A 263 -20.48 -16.50 -32.52
CA GLU A 263 -20.53 -16.40 -33.97
C GLU A 263 -21.95 -15.96 -34.38
N LEU A 264 -22.08 -14.82 -35.04
CA LEU A 264 -23.39 -14.34 -35.50
C LEU A 264 -23.88 -15.23 -36.64
N MET A 265 -25.00 -15.92 -36.44
CA MET A 265 -25.65 -16.66 -37.53
C MET A 265 -26.41 -15.68 -38.42
N LEU A 266 -26.10 -15.69 -39.71
CA LEU A 266 -26.98 -15.11 -40.70
C LEU A 266 -28.24 -15.97 -40.75
N ARG A 267 -29.39 -15.44 -40.31
CA ARG A 267 -30.68 -16.08 -40.58
C ARG A 267 -30.82 -16.20 -42.10
N SER A 268 -31.03 -17.42 -42.61
CA SER A 268 -31.47 -17.56 -44.00
C SER A 268 -32.78 -16.76 -44.17
N PRO A 269 -32.88 -15.94 -45.24
CA PRO A 269 -34.06 -15.12 -45.50
C PRO A 269 -35.34 -15.95 -45.70
#